data_AF-A0A5R9P138-F1
#
_entry.id   AF-A0A5R9P138-F1
#
_cell.length_a   1.000
_cell.length_b   1.000
_cell.length_c   1.000
_cell.angle_alpha   90.00
_cell.angle_beta   90.00
_cell.angle_gamma   90.00
#
_symmetry.space_group_name_H-M   'P 1'
#
loop_
_entity.id
_entity.type
_entity.pdbx_description
1 polymer ?
#
loop_
_entity_poly.entity_id
_entity_poly.type
_entity_poly.pdbx_seq_one_letter_code
_entity_poly.pdbx_strand_id
1 'polypeptide(L)'
;MTSINPEMQHNVPDEVPQGAILLRMSKGDNAYKALVENSFSMDWKTDSVRFFWSGKAYSILGTHELDGFQDAEDQRAHYQSKYPDDVLTVFDVRDPNLPIIIDWEEWQKNREHGRQDDRRWRKFLARNPSFKMKD
;
A
#
# COMPACT_ATOMS: atom_id res chain seq x y z
N MET A 1 3.68 34.75 -20.98
CA MET A 1 2.40 34.13 -20.58
C MET A 1 2.73 32.78 -19.99
N THR A 2 2.17 32.56 -18.80
CA THR A 2 2.56 31.59 -17.78
C THR A 2 2.53 30.16 -18.29
N SER A 3 3.69 29.50 -18.31
CA SER A 3 3.80 28.05 -18.51
C SER A 3 3.05 27.37 -17.36
N ILE A 4 2.02 26.63 -17.74
CA ILE A 4 1.20 25.82 -16.86
C ILE A 4 2.13 24.77 -16.24
N ASN A 5 2.21 24.73 -14.92
CA ASN A 5 2.87 23.64 -14.19
C ASN A 5 2.34 22.32 -14.76
N PRO A 6 3.19 21.37 -15.21
CA PRO A 6 2.73 20.02 -15.39
C PRO A 6 2.39 19.55 -13.98
N GLU A 7 1.10 19.44 -13.67
CA GLU A 7 0.63 18.67 -12.54
C GLU A 7 1.41 17.36 -12.59
N MET A 8 2.21 17.09 -11.54
CA MET A 8 2.90 15.82 -11.41
C MET A 8 1.81 14.76 -11.50
N GLN A 9 1.70 14.11 -12.66
CA GLN A 9 0.72 13.05 -12.87
C GLN A 9 1.05 11.98 -11.84
N HIS A 10 0.24 11.95 -10.78
CA HIS A 10 0.24 10.82 -9.87
C HIS A 10 -0.16 9.62 -10.73
N ASN A 11 0.71 8.62 -10.83
CA ASN A 11 0.45 7.38 -11.57
C ASN A 11 -0.68 6.53 -10.93
N VAL A 12 -1.52 7.13 -10.09
CA VAL A 12 -2.59 6.50 -9.32
C VAL A 12 -3.91 6.90 -9.98
N PRO A 13 -4.65 5.96 -10.60
CA PRO A 13 -5.97 6.25 -11.15
C PRO A 13 -6.94 6.79 -10.09
N ASP A 14 -7.89 7.65 -10.50
CA ASP A 14 -8.87 8.26 -9.59
C ASP A 14 -9.76 7.23 -8.87
N GLU A 15 -9.93 6.04 -9.45
CA GLU A 15 -10.72 4.96 -8.88
C GLU A 15 -9.99 4.20 -7.75
N VAL A 16 -8.68 4.38 -7.63
CA VAL A 16 -7.91 3.88 -6.49
C VAL A 16 -8.27 4.75 -5.28
N PRO A 17 -8.72 4.17 -4.16
CA PRO A 17 -9.02 4.96 -2.96
C PRO A 17 -7.80 5.76 -2.45
N GLN A 18 -8.04 6.74 -1.57
CA GLN A 18 -6.96 7.27 -0.74
C GLN A 18 -6.41 6.18 0.17
N GLY A 19 -5.17 6.33 0.60
CA GLY A 19 -4.54 5.36 1.48
C GLY A 19 -3.03 5.48 1.49
N ALA A 20 -2.42 4.56 2.23
CA ALA A 20 -1.00 4.58 2.49
C ALA A 20 -0.37 3.20 2.31
N ILE A 21 0.95 3.19 2.29
CA ILE A 21 1.78 1.99 2.33
C ILE A 21 2.87 2.15 3.38
N LEU A 22 3.45 1.03 3.81
CA LEU A 22 4.58 1.02 4.73
C LEU A 22 5.82 0.39 4.08
N LEU A 23 6.87 1.20 3.97
CA LEU A 23 8.17 0.78 3.48
C LEU A 23 9.19 0.75 4.62
N ARG A 24 10.13 -0.19 4.54
CA ARG A 24 11.21 -0.42 5.48
C ARG A 24 12.52 -0.41 4.73
N MET A 25 13.48 0.37 5.23
CA MET A 25 14.87 0.35 4.80
C MET A 25 15.71 -0.14 5.97
N SER A 26 16.32 -1.32 5.81
CA SER A 26 17.23 -1.84 6.84
C SER A 26 18.58 -1.15 6.76
N LYS A 27 19.26 -1.06 7.91
CA LYS A 27 20.59 -0.45 7.97
C LYS A 27 21.58 -1.18 7.04
N GLY A 28 22.09 -0.48 6.04
CA GLY A 28 23.02 -1.01 5.05
C GLY A 28 22.37 -1.69 3.84
N ASP A 29 21.04 -1.77 3.79
CA ASP A 29 20.32 -2.15 2.57
C ASP A 29 20.26 -0.94 1.61
N ASN A 30 20.26 -1.24 0.31
CA ASN A 30 20.08 -0.25 -0.76
C ASN A 30 18.68 -0.31 -1.39
N ALA A 31 17.78 -1.14 -0.84
CA ALA A 31 16.47 -1.39 -1.41
C ALA A 31 15.41 -1.45 -0.31
N TYR A 32 14.25 -0.85 -0.60
CA TYR A 32 13.11 -0.93 0.30
C TYR A 32 12.51 -2.34 0.30
N LYS A 33 12.10 -2.77 1.49
CA LYS A 33 11.16 -3.87 1.69
C LYS A 33 9.82 -3.28 2.10
N ALA A 34 8.73 -3.88 1.66
CA ALA A 34 7.39 -3.44 1.97
C ALA A 34 6.67 -4.49 2.80
N LEU A 35 5.81 -4.02 3.71
CA LEU A 35 5.00 -4.90 4.54
C LEU A 35 3.91 -5.56 3.69
N VAL A 36 3.67 -6.87 3.82
CA VAL A 36 2.59 -7.59 3.11
C VAL A 36 1.76 -8.45 4.06
N GLU A 37 0.47 -8.63 3.75
CA GLU A 37 -0.44 -9.47 4.54
C GLU A 37 -0.60 -10.87 3.94
N ASN A 38 -0.35 -11.91 4.73
CA ASN A 38 -0.63 -13.31 4.40
C ASN A 38 -1.76 -13.86 5.28
N SER A 39 -2.16 -15.12 5.07
CA SER A 39 -3.34 -15.71 5.74
C SER A 39 -3.30 -15.72 7.27
N PHE A 40 -2.11 -15.74 7.89
CA PHE A 40 -1.94 -15.81 9.35
C PHE A 40 -0.78 -14.96 9.88
N SER A 41 -0.14 -14.17 9.02
CA SER A 41 1.05 -13.41 9.38
C SER A 41 1.25 -12.22 8.45
N MET A 42 2.13 -11.33 8.88
CA MET A 42 2.68 -10.26 8.06
C MET A 42 4.13 -10.60 7.70
N ASP A 43 4.55 -10.22 6.51
CA ASP A 43 5.90 -10.48 6.00
C ASP A 43 6.48 -9.22 5.32
N TRP A 44 7.78 -9.23 4.99
CA TRP A 44 8.48 -8.15 4.30
C TRP A 44 8.96 -8.62 2.93
N LYS A 45 8.52 -7.94 1.86
CA LYS A 45 8.82 -8.32 0.47
C LYS A 45 9.38 -7.17 -0.36
N THR A 46 10.04 -7.49 -1.45
CA THR A 46 10.67 -6.51 -2.37
C THR A 46 9.87 -6.31 -3.66
N ASP A 47 8.76 -7.01 -3.84
CA ASP A 47 7.98 -7.06 -5.09
C ASP A 47 6.48 -6.75 -4.90
N SER A 48 6.03 -6.63 -3.66
CA SER A 48 4.63 -6.47 -3.31
C SER A 48 4.50 -5.71 -2.00
N VAL A 49 3.44 -4.90 -1.89
CA VAL A 49 3.24 -3.99 -0.76
C VAL A 49 1.79 -4.02 -0.33
N ARG A 50 1.55 -4.04 0.99
CA ARG A 50 0.23 -3.88 1.55
C ARG A 50 -0.27 -2.45 1.32
N PHE A 51 -1.40 -2.34 0.64
CA PHE A 51 -2.14 -1.10 0.48
C PHE A 51 -3.20 -0.96 1.58
N PHE A 52 -3.01 0.02 2.46
CA PHE A 52 -3.96 0.42 3.49
C PHE A 52 -4.89 1.46 2.90
N TRP A 53 -6.08 1.05 2.45
CA TRP A 53 -7.03 1.98 1.85
C TRP A 53 -7.89 2.68 2.90
N SER A 54 -8.19 3.94 2.67
CA SER A 54 -9.19 4.72 3.39
C SER A 54 -10.54 4.63 2.69
N GLY A 55 -11.63 4.71 3.46
CA GLY A 55 -12.99 4.73 2.94
C GLY A 55 -13.96 3.88 3.76
N LYS A 56 -15.09 3.50 3.15
CA LYS A 56 -16.12 2.72 3.85
C LYS A 56 -15.93 1.23 3.62
N ALA A 57 -15.89 0.47 4.70
CA ALA A 57 -15.96 -0.98 4.67
C ALA A 57 -17.30 -1.45 5.26
N TYR A 58 -17.88 -2.47 4.64
CA TYR A 58 -19.13 -3.07 5.09
C TYR A 58 -18.83 -4.40 5.77
N SER A 59 -19.35 -4.56 6.97
CA SER A 59 -19.32 -5.81 7.72
C SER A 59 -20.74 -6.20 8.15
N ILE A 60 -20.90 -7.41 8.69
CA ILE A 60 -22.17 -7.84 9.29
C ILE A 60 -22.57 -6.98 10.50
N LEU A 61 -21.62 -6.26 11.09
CA LEU A 61 -21.81 -5.35 12.23
C LEU A 61 -22.07 -3.90 11.80
N GLY A 62 -22.14 -3.62 10.50
CA GLY A 62 -22.46 -2.31 9.95
C GLY A 62 -21.37 -1.74 9.05
N THR A 63 -21.46 -0.43 8.83
CA THR A 63 -20.47 0.32 8.03
C THR A 63 -19.40 0.86 8.96
N HIS A 64 -18.14 0.61 8.63
CA HIS A 64 -16.97 1.13 9.33
C HIS A 64 -16.23 2.10 8.41
N GLU A 65 -15.77 3.21 8.96
CA GLU A 65 -14.84 4.10 8.26
C GLU A 65 -13.42 3.60 8.55
N LEU A 66 -12.67 3.37 7.48
CA LEU A 66 -11.28 2.97 7.50
C LEU A 66 -10.43 4.20 7.23
N ASP A 67 -9.39 4.37 8.04
CA ASP A 67 -8.33 5.33 7.83
C ASP A 67 -7.04 4.57 7.54
N GLY A 68 -6.73 4.43 6.25
CA GLY A 68 -5.56 3.71 5.80
C GLY A 68 -4.23 4.33 6.25
N PHE A 69 -4.19 5.64 6.52
CA PHE A 69 -2.99 6.28 7.05
C PHE A 69 -2.79 5.93 8.50
N GLN A 70 -3.83 6.06 9.32
CA GLN A 70 -3.75 5.71 10.73
C GLN A 70 -3.44 4.21 10.89
N ASP A 71 -4.07 3.33 10.10
CA ASP A 71 -3.77 1.90 10.10
C ASP A 71 -2.31 1.61 9.74
N ALA A 72 -1.75 2.32 8.76
CA ALA A 72 -0.35 2.18 8.37
C ALA A 72 0.62 2.70 9.45
N GLU A 73 0.29 3.81 10.10
CA GLU A 73 1.06 4.38 11.21
C GLU A 73 1.05 3.47 12.44
N ASP A 74 -0.08 2.86 12.77
CA ASP A 74 -0.19 1.87 13.86
C ASP A 74 0.71 0.66 13.57
N GLN A 75 0.75 0.19 12.33
CA GLN A 75 1.68 -0.86 11.91
C GLN A 75 3.14 -0.38 11.98
N ARG A 76 3.44 0.84 11.52
CA ARG A 76 4.79 1.42 11.62
C ARG A 76 5.25 1.44 13.07
N ALA A 77 4.44 1.94 13.99
CA ALA A 77 4.76 2.01 15.41
C ALA A 77 5.02 0.62 16.02
N HIS A 78 4.15 -0.35 15.72
CA HIS A 78 4.33 -1.73 16.15
C HIS A 78 5.65 -2.33 15.66
N TYR A 79 5.98 -2.17 14.37
CA TYR A 79 7.19 -2.75 13.79
C TYR A 79 8.46 -1.97 14.11
N GLN A 80 8.39 -0.67 14.36
CA GLN A 80 9.54 0.12 14.79
C GLN A 80 10.11 -0.42 16.11
N SER A 81 9.25 -0.89 17.02
CA SER A 81 9.69 -1.53 18.27
C SER A 81 10.45 -2.85 18.04
N LYS A 82 10.18 -3.55 16.92
CA LYS A 82 10.81 -4.82 16.55
C LYS A 82 12.09 -4.63 15.75
N TYR A 83 12.20 -3.53 15.02
CA TYR A 83 13.33 -3.19 14.16
C TYR A 83 13.85 -1.79 14.50
N PRO A 84 14.46 -1.60 15.69
CA PRO A 84 14.83 -0.28 16.18
C PRO A 84 15.88 0.43 15.33
N ASP A 85 16.73 -0.34 14.63
CA ASP A 85 17.81 0.18 13.77
C ASP A 85 17.36 0.48 12.33
N ASP A 86 16.12 0.10 11.97
CA ASP A 86 15.61 0.25 10.62
C ASP A 86 14.75 1.51 10.50
N VAL A 87 14.74 2.08 9.30
CA VAL A 87 13.88 3.22 8.97
C VAL A 87 12.58 2.69 8.37
N LEU A 88 11.49 2.83 9.12
CA LEU A 88 10.15 2.52 8.63
C LEU A 88 9.42 3.82 8.30
N THR A 89 8.87 3.91 7.10
CA THR A 89 8.23 5.13 6.59
C THR A 89 6.87 4.80 5.97
N VAL A 90 5.85 5.51 6.43
CA VAL A 90 4.53 5.50 5.81
C VAL A 90 4.52 6.52 4.69
N PHE A 91 4.02 6.12 3.53
CA PHE A 91 3.86 7.00 2.38
C PHE A 91 2.41 7.06 1.95
N ASP A 92 1.94 8.26 1.59
CA ASP A 92 0.75 8.41 0.75
C ASP A 92 1.05 7.73 -0.60
N VAL A 93 0.13 6.93 -1.09
CA VAL A 93 0.26 6.31 -2.42
C VAL A 93 0.30 7.34 -3.56
N ARG A 94 -0.23 8.54 -3.30
CA ARG A 94 -0.17 9.70 -4.17
C ARG A 94 1.01 10.63 -3.83
N ASP A 95 1.91 10.29 -2.91
CA ASP A 95 3.10 11.10 -2.69
C ASP A 95 3.95 11.13 -3.98
N PRO A 96 4.25 12.32 -4.57
CA PRO A 96 5.10 12.39 -5.76
C PRO A 96 6.50 11.81 -5.50
N ASN A 97 6.98 11.86 -4.26
CA ASN A 97 8.28 11.36 -3.81
C ASN A 97 8.25 9.88 -3.39
N LEU A 98 7.12 9.18 -3.57
CA LEU A 98 7.05 7.75 -3.27
C LEU A 98 8.17 7.00 -4.02
N PRO A 99 9.04 6.21 -3.36
CA PRO A 99 10.24 5.64 -4.00
C PRO A 99 9.94 4.40 -4.86
N ILE A 100 8.67 4.05 -5.03
CA ILE A 100 8.22 2.87 -5.77
C ILE A 100 7.11 3.25 -6.77
N ILE A 101 6.89 2.38 -7.75
CA ILE A 101 5.77 2.42 -8.69
C ILE A 101 4.92 1.17 -8.44
N ILE A 102 3.68 1.39 -8.02
CA ILE A 102 2.70 0.32 -7.74
C ILE A 102 1.92 0.02 -9.02
N ASP A 103 1.69 -1.26 -9.34
CA ASP A 103 0.87 -1.66 -10.47
C ASP A 103 -0.63 -1.58 -10.13
N TRP A 104 -1.20 -0.39 -10.34
CA TRP A 104 -2.62 -0.15 -10.09
C TRP A 104 -3.55 -0.82 -11.09
N GLU A 105 -3.08 -1.09 -12.32
CA GLU A 105 -3.88 -1.78 -13.32
C GLU A 105 -4.09 -3.24 -12.93
N GLU A 106 -3.02 -3.93 -12.54
CA GLU A 106 -3.09 -5.29 -11.99
C GLU A 106 -3.92 -5.31 -10.70
N TRP A 107 -3.74 -4.32 -9.81
CA TRP A 107 -4.53 -4.21 -8.59
C TRP A 107 -6.03 -4.07 -8.86
N GLN A 108 -6.43 -3.20 -9.80
CA GLN A 108 -7.83 -3.00 -10.18
C GLN A 108 -8.44 -4.30 -10.73
N LYS A 109 -7.75 -4.98 -11.65
CA LYS A 109 -8.16 -6.29 -12.16
C LYS A 109 -8.36 -7.28 -11.01
N ASN A 110 -7.40 -7.38 -10.10
CA ASN A 110 -7.49 -8.30 -8.96
C ASN A 110 -8.64 -7.96 -8.01
N ARG A 111 -8.93 -6.68 -7.78
CA ARG A 111 -10.05 -6.21 -6.95
C ARG A 111 -11.40 -6.56 -7.57
N GLU A 112 -11.56 -6.40 -8.88
CA GLU A 112 -12.80 -6.74 -9.60
C GLU A 112 -13.03 -8.25 -9.63
N HIS A 113 -12.00 -9.04 -9.95
CA HIS A 113 -12.09 -10.50 -9.99
C HIS A 113 -12.29 -11.09 -8.58
N GLY A 114 -11.68 -10.50 -7.55
CA GLY A 114 -11.86 -10.90 -6.16
C GLY A 114 -13.28 -10.70 -5.62
N ARG A 115 -14.08 -9.81 -6.22
CA ARG A 115 -15.52 -9.68 -5.93
C ARG A 115 -16.37 -10.80 -6.53
N GLN A 116 -15.87 -11.47 -7.57
CA GLN A 116 -16.62 -12.46 -8.34
C GLN A 116 -16.33 -13.92 -7.94
N ASP A 117 -15.22 -14.17 -7.22
CA ASP A 117 -14.76 -15.54 -6.91
C ASP A 117 -14.52 -15.69 -5.39
N ASP A 118 -15.23 -16.62 -4.75
CA ASP A 118 -15.21 -16.93 -3.30
C ASP A 118 -13.86 -17.48 -2.78
N ARG A 119 -12.82 -17.45 -3.60
CA ARG A 119 -11.49 -17.99 -3.28
C ARG A 119 -10.74 -17.02 -2.35
N ARG A 120 -10.75 -17.36 -1.06
CA ARG A 120 -10.07 -16.68 0.06
C ARG A 120 -8.61 -16.26 -0.17
N TRP A 121 -7.87 -16.81 -1.13
CA TRP A 121 -6.49 -16.40 -1.41
C TRP A 121 -6.38 -15.14 -2.30
N ARG A 122 -7.38 -14.88 -3.17
CA ARG A 122 -7.37 -13.70 -4.06
C ARG A 122 -7.60 -12.38 -3.34
N LYS A 123 -8.21 -12.41 -2.15
CA LYS A 123 -8.35 -11.24 -1.27
C LYS A 123 -6.99 -10.63 -0.89
N PHE A 124 -5.92 -11.43 -0.87
CA PHE A 124 -4.56 -10.95 -0.56
C PHE A 124 -3.91 -10.25 -1.75
N LEU A 125 -4.25 -10.61 -2.99
CA LEU A 125 -3.74 -9.91 -4.18
C LEU A 125 -4.25 -8.47 -4.25
N ALA A 126 -5.53 -8.26 -3.92
CA ALA A 126 -6.11 -6.92 -3.82
C ALA A 126 -5.63 -6.14 -2.57
N ARG A 127 -5.03 -6.81 -1.58
CA ARG A 127 -4.43 -6.16 -0.40
C ARG A 127 -2.95 -5.87 -0.59
N ASN A 128 -2.27 -6.66 -1.42
CA ASN A 128 -0.83 -6.60 -1.64
C ASN A 128 -0.52 -6.38 -3.13
N PRO A 129 -0.82 -5.21 -3.72
CA PRO A 129 -0.42 -4.91 -5.08
C PRO A 129 1.10 -5.10 -5.29
N SER A 130 1.46 -5.48 -6.51
CA SER A 130 2.85 -5.58 -6.94
C SER A 130 3.46 -4.18 -7.09
N PHE A 131 4.77 -4.07 -6.92
CA PHE A 131 5.49 -2.83 -7.17
C PHE A 131 6.88 -3.07 -7.74
N LYS A 132 7.47 -2.02 -8.31
CA LYS A 132 8.89 -1.93 -8.64
C LYS A 132 9.49 -0.65 -8.08
N MET A 133 10.80 -0.64 -7.88
CA MET A 133 11.53 0.57 -7.49
C MET A 133 11.41 1.64 -8.58
N LYS A 134 11.34 2.92 -8.20
CA LYS A 134 11.58 4.02 -9.15
C LYS A 134 13.08 4.04 -9.50
N ASP A 135 13.38 4.12 -10.78
CA ASP A 135 14.75 4.29 -11.30
C ASP A 135 15.30 5.69 -11.01
#